data_AF-A0A7C2QT44-F1
#
_entry.id   AF-A0A7C2QT44-F1
#
_cell.length_a   1.000
_cell.length_b   1.000
_cell.length_c   1.000
_cell.angle_alpha   90.00
_cell.angle_beta   90.00
_cell.angle_gamma   90.00
#
_symmetry.space_group_name_H-M   'P 1'
#
loop_
_entity.id
_entity.type
_entity.pdbx_description
1 polymer ?
#
loop_
_entity_poly.entity_id
_entity_poly.type
_entity_poly.pdbx_seq_one_letter_code
_entity_poly.pdbx_strand_id
1 'polypeptide(L)'
;MPNGRLPIVDATQLPEPWRRLLRPGESLPDALGRPQRLPRFFFEVPSWDVAREVELAPNFHLWEFLNVDLREAELARTFPRYVPCAVALLAAHLAVVRQAVGTTVHLAANGGYRTPGHALTRYASPHCWGTAANVVRIGDTWLETREAIEETAARIKTLLPAVHVRPYGHGPGETDDHLHIDLGYVEVCPHGFASGA
;
A
#
# COMPACT_ATOMS: atom_id res chain seq x y z
N MET A 1 -5.61 9.29 -21.49
CA MET A 1 -4.59 10.18 -20.90
C MET A 1 -3.31 10.08 -21.73
N PRO A 2 -2.74 11.16 -22.28
CA PRO A 2 -1.77 11.06 -23.38
C PRO A 2 -0.44 10.34 -23.06
N ASN A 3 -0.07 10.15 -21.78
CA ASN A 3 1.22 9.55 -21.39
C ASN A 3 1.14 8.47 -20.29
N GLY A 4 -0.05 7.92 -19.98
CA GLY A 4 -0.22 6.91 -18.92
C GLY A 4 0.13 7.35 -17.49
N ARG A 5 0.50 8.62 -17.28
CA ARG A 5 0.96 9.16 -15.99
C ARG A 5 -0.19 9.86 -15.26
N LEU A 6 -0.45 9.45 -14.02
CA LEU A 6 -1.45 10.07 -13.16
C LEU A 6 -1.01 11.46 -12.69
N PRO A 7 -1.96 12.41 -12.51
CA PRO A 7 -1.67 13.66 -11.83
C PRO A 7 -1.14 13.38 -10.43
N ILE A 8 -0.11 14.14 -10.02
CA ILE A 8 0.40 14.10 -8.66
C ILE A 8 -0.07 15.38 -7.97
N VAL A 9 -0.69 15.21 -6.80
CA VAL A 9 -1.20 16.31 -5.98
C VAL A 9 -0.42 16.41 -4.68
N ASP A 10 -0.20 17.65 -4.26
CA ASP A 10 0.14 17.96 -2.88
C ASP A 10 -1.16 17.96 -2.06
N ALA A 11 -1.33 16.96 -1.20
CA ALA A 11 -2.57 16.82 -0.45
C ALA A 11 -2.80 17.96 0.55
N THR A 12 -1.77 18.74 0.91
CA THR A 12 -1.96 19.96 1.73
C THR A 12 -2.79 21.04 1.02
N GLN A 13 -2.92 20.95 -0.31
CA GLN A 13 -3.68 21.89 -1.15
C GLN A 13 -5.07 21.35 -1.52
N LEU A 14 -5.44 20.15 -1.08
CA LEU A 14 -6.76 19.59 -1.35
C LEU A 14 -7.86 20.31 -0.55
N PRO A 15 -9.13 20.20 -0.98
CA PRO A 15 -10.27 20.65 -0.18
C PRO A 15 -10.24 20.08 1.24
N GLU A 16 -10.78 20.83 2.20
CA GLU A 16 -10.74 20.48 3.63
C GLU A 16 -11.20 19.04 3.94
N PRO A 17 -12.30 18.51 3.36
CA PRO A 17 -12.73 17.13 3.65
C PRO A 17 -11.64 16.09 3.33
N TRP A 18 -10.89 16.30 2.24
CA TRP A 18 -9.78 15.43 1.87
C TRP A 18 -8.56 15.62 2.77
N ARG A 19 -8.24 16.86 3.16
CA ARG A 19 -7.14 17.12 4.11
C ARG A 19 -7.40 16.48 5.46
N ARG A 20 -8.64 16.56 5.96
CA ARG A 20 -9.04 15.93 7.22
C ARG A 20 -8.96 14.41 7.16
N LEU A 21 -9.29 13.82 6.01
CA LEU A 21 -9.25 12.38 5.80
C LEU A 21 -7.82 11.85 5.62
N LEU A 22 -7.03 12.49 4.76
CA LEU A 22 -5.68 12.04 4.37
C LEU A 22 -4.60 12.50 5.34
N ARG A 23 -4.87 13.55 6.12
CA ARG A 23 -3.99 14.08 7.16
C ARG A 23 -2.54 14.30 6.66
N PRO A 24 -2.36 15.00 5.53
CA PRO A 24 -1.10 15.00 4.81
C PRO A 24 0.03 15.62 5.62
N GLY A 25 1.12 14.86 5.82
CA GLY A 25 2.26 15.29 6.61
C GLY A 25 2.03 15.34 8.13
N GLU A 26 0.84 14.98 8.62
CA GLU A 26 0.61 14.86 10.06
C GLU A 26 1.31 13.63 10.65
N SER A 27 1.55 13.66 11.95
CA SER A 27 2.09 12.53 12.69
C SER A 27 1.00 11.55 13.13
N LEU A 28 1.26 10.26 12.93
CA LEU A 28 0.49 9.14 13.46
C LEU A 28 1.45 8.26 14.28
N PRO A 29 1.16 7.97 15.57
CA PRO A 29 2.06 7.15 16.39
C PRO A 29 1.97 5.67 16.00
N ASP A 30 3.12 5.00 15.96
CA ASP A 30 3.19 3.55 15.82
C ASP A 30 2.82 2.81 17.12
N ALA A 31 2.92 1.48 17.11
CA ALA A 31 2.57 0.64 18.26
C ALA A 31 3.43 0.90 19.50
N LEU A 32 4.63 1.49 19.33
CA LEU A 32 5.53 1.89 20.42
C LEU A 32 5.40 3.38 20.77
N GLY A 33 4.43 4.08 20.18
CA GLY A 33 4.22 5.51 20.38
C GLY A 33 5.20 6.41 19.62
N ARG A 34 6.03 5.85 18.72
CA ARG A 34 6.97 6.65 17.93
C ARG A 34 6.21 7.37 16.82
N PRO A 35 6.41 8.68 16.63
CA PRO A 35 5.69 9.43 15.61
C PRO A 35 6.16 9.03 14.21
N GLN A 36 5.22 8.73 13.32
CA GLN A 36 5.46 8.49 11.89
C GLN A 36 4.69 9.52 11.07
N ARG A 37 5.36 10.16 10.13
CA ARG A 37 4.77 11.23 9.33
C ARG A 37 4.05 10.66 8.10
N LEU A 38 2.77 10.99 7.98
CA LEU A 38 1.89 10.50 6.92
C LEU A 38 2.28 11.10 5.55
N PRO A 39 1.99 10.39 4.44
CA PRO A 39 2.29 10.87 3.10
C PRO A 39 1.67 12.24 2.81
N ARG A 40 2.40 13.07 2.08
CA ARG A 40 1.92 14.37 1.58
C ARG A 40 1.50 14.32 0.11
N PHE A 41 2.17 13.50 -0.70
CA PHE A 41 1.99 13.49 -2.15
C PHE A 41 1.27 12.22 -2.61
N PHE A 42 0.23 12.43 -3.41
CA PHE A 42 -0.68 11.37 -3.84
C PHE A 42 -0.86 11.41 -5.35
N PHE A 43 -1.03 10.23 -5.96
CA PHE A 43 -1.63 10.12 -7.27
C PHE A 43 -3.13 10.40 -7.16
N GLU A 44 -3.65 11.27 -8.03
CA GLU A 44 -5.09 11.44 -8.22
C GLU A 44 -5.59 10.42 -9.24
N VAL A 45 -6.47 9.53 -8.78
CA VAL A 45 -7.06 8.48 -9.59
C VAL A 45 -8.48 8.89 -9.95
N PRO A 46 -8.79 9.22 -11.21
CA PRO A 46 -10.08 9.81 -11.58
C PRO A 46 -11.19 8.78 -11.77
N SER A 47 -10.88 7.51 -12.02
CA SER A 47 -11.87 6.45 -12.23
C SER A 47 -11.30 5.06 -12.02
N TRP A 48 -12.17 4.06 -11.95
CA TRP A 48 -11.79 2.65 -11.86
C TRP A 48 -11.10 2.15 -13.13
N ASP A 49 -11.60 2.57 -14.30
CA ASP A 49 -10.99 2.19 -15.58
C ASP A 49 -9.55 2.69 -15.68
N VAL A 50 -9.29 3.93 -15.24
CA VAL A 50 -7.92 4.45 -15.17
C VAL A 50 -7.06 3.63 -14.20
N ALA A 51 -7.59 3.24 -13.04
CA ALA A 51 -6.85 2.38 -12.10
C ALA A 51 -6.51 1.00 -12.69
N ARG A 52 -7.34 0.48 -13.59
CA ARG A 52 -7.12 -0.80 -14.29
C ARG A 52 -6.06 -0.71 -15.37
N GLU A 53 -5.94 0.45 -16.02
CA GLU A 53 -4.99 0.68 -17.11
C GLU A 53 -3.61 1.12 -16.64
N VAL A 54 -3.51 1.81 -15.49
CA VAL A 54 -2.24 2.30 -14.96
C VAL A 54 -1.42 1.15 -14.39
N GLU A 55 -0.42 0.72 -15.15
CA GLU A 55 0.63 -0.20 -14.71
C GLU A 55 1.67 0.55 -13.87
N LEU A 56 1.84 0.18 -12.60
CA LEU A 56 2.82 0.78 -11.69
C LEU A 56 4.20 0.12 -11.81
N ALA A 57 4.20 -1.19 -12.09
CA ALA A 57 5.38 -2.01 -12.32
C ALA A 57 4.96 -3.22 -13.19
N PRO A 58 5.89 -3.94 -13.84
CA PRO A 58 5.54 -5.02 -14.75
C PRO A 58 4.55 -6.04 -14.14
N ASN A 59 3.37 -6.14 -14.74
CA ASN A 59 2.22 -6.97 -14.35
C ASN A 59 1.58 -6.61 -13.00
N PHE A 60 1.77 -5.39 -12.50
CA PHE A 60 1.11 -4.83 -11.33
C PHE A 60 0.44 -3.50 -11.66
N HIS A 61 -0.88 -3.51 -11.67
CA HIS A 61 -1.70 -2.34 -11.97
C HIS A 61 -2.19 -1.68 -10.69
N LEU A 62 -2.47 -0.38 -10.76
CA LEU A 62 -2.82 0.42 -9.60
C LEU A 62 -4.04 -0.13 -8.85
N TRP A 63 -5.06 -0.63 -9.57
CA TRP A 63 -6.27 -1.18 -8.96
C TRP A 63 -5.99 -2.30 -7.95
N GLU A 64 -4.91 -3.06 -8.10
CA GLU A 64 -4.52 -4.14 -7.20
C GLU A 64 -4.14 -3.63 -5.80
N PHE A 65 -3.78 -2.34 -5.70
CA PHE A 65 -3.41 -1.66 -4.47
C PHE A 65 -4.52 -0.76 -3.91
N LEU A 66 -5.58 -0.49 -4.68
CA LEU A 66 -6.70 0.35 -4.26
C LEU A 66 -7.70 -0.46 -3.46
N ASN A 67 -7.49 -0.55 -2.15
CA ASN A 67 -8.54 -1.06 -1.28
C ASN A 67 -9.54 0.05 -0.95
N VAL A 68 -10.80 -0.22 -1.28
CA VAL A 68 -11.95 0.58 -0.85
C VAL A 68 -13.04 -0.39 -0.43
N ASP A 69 -13.06 -0.72 0.86
CA ASP A 69 -14.09 -1.55 1.46
C ASP A 69 -15.13 -0.67 2.21
N LEU A 70 -16.10 -1.31 2.87
CA LEU A 70 -17.15 -0.61 3.61
C LEU A 70 -16.65 0.12 4.87
N ARG A 71 -15.42 -0.17 5.31
CA ARG A 71 -14.76 0.42 6.48
C ARG A 71 -13.91 1.63 6.11
N GLU A 72 -13.74 1.92 4.82
CA GLU A 72 -13.23 3.21 4.38
C GLU A 72 -14.20 4.35 4.68
N ALA A 73 -13.65 5.55 4.81
CA ALA A 73 -14.46 6.76 4.91
C ALA A 73 -15.29 6.94 3.63
N GLU A 74 -16.53 7.44 3.76
CA GLU A 74 -17.44 7.58 2.63
C GLU A 74 -16.83 8.35 1.45
N LEU A 75 -16.12 9.44 1.76
CA LEU A 75 -15.42 10.26 0.78
C LEU A 75 -14.38 9.44 -0.02
N ALA A 76 -13.60 8.58 0.64
CA ALA A 76 -12.61 7.71 0.01
C ALA A 76 -13.21 6.66 -0.94
N ARG A 77 -14.52 6.37 -0.78
CA ARG A 77 -15.20 5.36 -1.62
C ARG A 77 -15.55 5.86 -3.00
N THR A 78 -15.60 7.18 -3.18
CA THR A 78 -15.90 7.85 -4.44
C THR A 78 -14.64 8.29 -5.18
N PHE A 79 -14.76 8.52 -6.49
CA PHE A 79 -13.70 9.11 -7.29
C PHE A 79 -13.82 10.66 -7.32
N PRO A 80 -12.70 11.40 -7.39
CA PRO A 80 -11.32 10.91 -7.48
C PRO A 80 -10.84 10.30 -6.16
N ARG A 81 -10.01 9.25 -6.27
CA ARG A 81 -9.33 8.63 -5.13
C ARG A 81 -7.88 9.10 -5.08
N TYR A 82 -7.31 9.22 -3.89
CA TYR A 82 -5.94 9.65 -3.69
C TYR A 82 -5.12 8.54 -3.08
N VAL A 83 -3.97 8.23 -3.69
CA VAL A 83 -3.12 7.10 -3.30
C VAL A 83 -1.69 7.59 -3.12
N PRO A 84 -1.01 7.28 -2.00
CA PRO A 84 0.36 7.73 -1.78
C PRO A 84 1.28 7.36 -2.94
N CYS A 85 2.14 8.28 -3.36
CA CYS A 85 3.07 8.03 -4.47
C CYS A 85 4.02 6.84 -4.20
N ALA A 86 4.27 6.53 -2.92
CA ALA A 86 5.10 5.41 -2.49
C ALA A 86 4.56 4.04 -2.92
N VAL A 87 3.29 3.93 -3.33
CA VAL A 87 2.71 2.69 -3.88
C VAL A 87 3.48 2.14 -5.08
N ALA A 88 4.09 3.01 -5.89
CA ALA A 88 4.92 2.59 -7.01
C ALA A 88 6.18 1.83 -6.56
N LEU A 89 6.73 2.17 -5.38
CA LEU A 89 7.87 1.45 -4.82
C LEU A 89 7.48 0.05 -4.35
N LEU A 90 6.31 -0.08 -3.71
CA LEU A 90 5.76 -1.39 -3.34
C LEU A 90 5.53 -2.25 -4.58
N ALA A 91 4.90 -1.71 -5.62
CA ALA A 91 4.67 -2.40 -6.88
C ALA A 91 5.99 -2.88 -7.51
N ALA A 92 7.04 -2.05 -7.51
CA ALA A 92 8.35 -2.43 -8.02
C ALA A 92 8.98 -3.60 -7.24
N HIS A 93 8.87 -3.61 -5.91
CA HIS A 93 9.36 -4.73 -5.08
C HIS A 93 8.56 -6.00 -5.34
N LEU A 94 7.23 -5.91 -5.45
CA LEU A 94 6.38 -7.05 -5.77
C LEU A 94 6.63 -7.59 -7.18
N ALA A 95 7.01 -6.75 -8.14
CA ALA A 95 7.45 -7.20 -9.46
C ALA A 95 8.71 -8.06 -9.38
N VAL A 96 9.68 -7.70 -8.52
CA VAL A 96 10.87 -8.53 -8.25
C VAL A 96 10.48 -9.86 -7.58
N VAL A 97 9.57 -9.83 -6.59
CA VAL A 97 9.04 -11.06 -5.98
C VAL A 97 8.40 -11.95 -7.03
N ARG A 98 7.52 -11.38 -7.87
CA ARG A 98 6.81 -12.10 -8.93
C ARG A 98 7.77 -12.75 -9.91
N GLN A 99 8.81 -12.02 -10.32
CA GLN A 99 9.86 -12.56 -11.18
C GLN A 99 10.59 -13.73 -10.51
N ALA A 100 10.94 -13.61 -9.22
CA ALA A 100 11.67 -14.65 -8.50
C ALA A 100 10.84 -15.92 -8.23
N VAL A 101 9.52 -15.79 -7.97
CA VAL A 101 8.63 -16.95 -7.81
C VAL A 101 8.20 -17.55 -9.15
N GLY A 102 8.39 -16.83 -10.27
CA GLY A 102 8.12 -17.32 -11.62
C GLY A 102 6.64 -17.53 -11.95
N THR A 103 5.73 -16.97 -11.15
CA THR A 103 4.28 -17.13 -11.30
C THR A 103 3.53 -15.90 -10.75
N THR A 104 2.20 -15.93 -10.68
CA THR A 104 1.37 -14.84 -10.18
C THR A 104 1.54 -14.62 -8.67
N VAL A 105 1.41 -13.37 -8.25
CA VAL A 105 1.33 -12.96 -6.83
C VAL A 105 0.01 -12.22 -6.67
N HIS A 106 -0.92 -12.79 -5.90
CA HIS A 106 -2.26 -12.24 -5.76
C HIS A 106 -2.40 -11.47 -4.46
N LEU A 107 -2.78 -10.20 -4.58
CA LEU A 107 -3.06 -9.34 -3.44
C LEU A 107 -4.50 -9.55 -2.96
N ALA A 108 -4.72 -9.50 -1.65
CA ALA A 108 -6.06 -9.49 -1.10
C ALA A 108 -6.78 -8.21 -1.54
N ALA A 109 -8.06 -8.31 -1.89
CA ALA A 109 -8.89 -7.15 -2.25
C ALA A 109 -8.92 -6.08 -1.15
N ASN A 110 -8.83 -6.49 0.12
CA ASN A 110 -8.76 -5.60 1.28
C ASN A 110 -7.33 -5.36 1.80
N GLY A 111 -6.33 -5.74 1.01
CA GLY A 111 -4.94 -5.88 1.43
C GLY A 111 -4.01 -4.75 1.03
N GLY A 112 -4.45 -3.76 0.25
CA GLY A 112 -3.60 -2.68 -0.29
C GLY A 112 -3.59 -1.40 0.56
N TYR A 113 -3.50 -0.25 -0.09
CA TYR A 113 -3.57 1.07 0.52
C TYR A 113 -4.88 1.27 1.30
N ARG A 114 -4.80 1.89 2.48
CA ARG A 114 -5.95 2.29 3.31
C ARG A 114 -5.75 3.73 3.74
N THR A 115 -6.80 4.54 3.76
CA THR A 115 -6.63 5.93 4.20
C THR A 115 -6.39 5.99 5.72
N PRO A 116 -5.81 7.10 6.24
CA PRO A 116 -5.75 7.32 7.68
C PRO A 116 -7.14 7.34 8.36
N GLY A 117 -8.22 7.60 7.61
CA GLY A 117 -9.60 7.55 8.10
C GLY A 117 -10.28 6.18 8.05
N HIS A 118 -9.61 5.14 7.54
CA HIS A 118 -10.15 3.77 7.54
C HIS A 118 -10.43 3.29 8.98
N ALA A 119 -11.56 2.62 9.23
CA ALA A 119 -11.94 2.21 10.59
C ALA A 119 -11.00 1.17 11.24
N LEU A 120 -10.22 0.43 10.43
CA LEU A 120 -9.15 -0.44 10.93
C LEU A 120 -7.79 0.24 11.10
N THR A 121 -7.64 1.50 10.71
CA THR A 121 -6.36 2.18 10.88
C THR A 121 -6.04 2.34 12.35
N ARG A 122 -4.96 1.70 12.76
CA ARG A 122 -4.39 1.74 14.11
C ARG A 122 -2.87 1.78 13.99
N TYR A 123 -2.20 2.35 14.98
CA TYR A 123 -0.76 2.25 15.19
C TYR A 123 0.10 2.51 13.94
N ALA A 124 -0.10 3.65 13.28
CA ALA A 124 0.65 4.04 12.08
C ALA A 124 0.82 2.91 11.06
N SER A 125 -0.23 2.13 10.77
CA SER A 125 -0.11 1.00 9.84
C SER A 125 0.51 1.43 8.49
N PRO A 126 1.54 0.73 7.96
CA PRO A 126 2.14 1.04 6.66
C PRO A 126 1.17 1.00 5.47
N HIS A 127 -0.02 0.39 5.62
CA HIS A 127 -1.11 0.54 4.65
C HIS A 127 -1.49 2.01 4.43
N CYS A 128 -1.31 2.91 5.41
CA CYS A 128 -1.53 4.36 5.27
C CYS A 128 -0.49 5.06 4.39
N TRP A 129 0.66 4.42 4.17
CA TRP A 129 1.72 4.91 3.29
C TRP A 129 1.61 4.33 1.88
N GLY A 130 0.67 3.41 1.63
CA GLY A 130 0.61 2.68 0.36
C GLY A 130 1.80 1.75 0.16
N THR A 131 2.53 1.43 1.23
CA THR A 131 3.76 0.65 1.21
C THR A 131 3.60 -0.75 1.79
N ALA A 132 2.36 -1.15 2.09
CA ALA A 132 2.02 -2.50 2.52
C ALA A 132 1.01 -3.17 1.58
N ALA A 133 1.18 -4.47 1.41
CA ALA A 133 0.23 -5.35 0.74
C ALA A 133 0.04 -6.65 1.52
N ASN A 134 -1.18 -7.18 1.52
CA ASN A 134 -1.46 -8.53 1.96
C ASN A 134 -1.51 -9.46 0.73
N VAL A 135 -0.60 -10.43 0.66
CA VAL A 135 -0.57 -11.46 -0.37
C VAL A 135 -1.33 -12.69 0.13
N VAL A 136 -2.29 -13.18 -0.64
CA VAL A 136 -3.14 -14.33 -0.27
C VAL A 136 -2.81 -15.59 -1.05
N ARG A 137 -2.15 -15.46 -2.21
CA ARG A 137 -1.86 -16.59 -3.09
C ARG A 137 -0.65 -16.32 -3.96
N ILE A 138 0.17 -17.35 -4.18
CA ILE A 138 1.27 -17.35 -5.16
C ILE A 138 1.07 -18.53 -6.11
N GLY A 139 0.89 -18.24 -7.40
CA GLY A 139 0.50 -19.25 -8.38
C GLY A 139 -0.79 -19.94 -7.95
N ASP A 140 -0.74 -21.24 -7.69
CA ASP A 140 -1.88 -22.03 -7.20
C ASP A 140 -1.88 -22.28 -5.70
N THR A 141 -0.87 -21.79 -4.98
CA THR A 141 -0.72 -21.98 -3.54
C THR A 141 -1.37 -20.86 -2.76
N TRP A 142 -2.44 -21.18 -2.03
CA TRP A 142 -3.04 -20.28 -1.05
C TRP A 142 -2.17 -20.16 0.20
N LEU A 143 -2.01 -18.95 0.72
CA LEU A 143 -1.19 -18.63 1.89
C LEU A 143 -2.06 -18.68 3.16
N GLU A 144 -2.64 -19.84 3.44
CA GLU A 144 -3.59 -20.08 4.54
C GLU A 144 -3.06 -21.11 5.56
N THR A 145 -1.86 -21.65 5.33
CA THR A 145 -1.19 -22.55 6.27
C THR A 145 0.10 -21.94 6.75
N ARG A 146 0.51 -22.33 7.97
CA ARG A 146 1.78 -21.92 8.55
C ARG A 146 2.95 -22.20 7.62
N GLU A 147 3.02 -23.41 7.08
CA GLU A 147 4.12 -23.85 6.22
C GLU A 147 4.21 -22.99 4.96
N ALA A 148 3.08 -22.73 4.28
CA ALA A 148 3.05 -21.91 3.08
C ALA A 148 3.45 -20.45 3.36
N ILE A 149 2.97 -19.88 4.47
CA ILE A 149 3.28 -18.51 4.89
C ILE A 149 4.76 -18.39 5.26
N GLU A 150 5.28 -19.24 6.14
CA GLU A 150 6.66 -19.17 6.63
C GLU A 150 7.68 -19.45 5.53
N GLU A 151 7.44 -20.43 4.65
CA GLU A 151 8.33 -20.73 3.51
C GLU A 151 8.39 -19.55 2.54
N THR A 152 7.23 -18.99 2.19
CA THR A 152 7.14 -17.83 1.31
C THR A 152 7.83 -16.61 1.94
N ALA A 153 7.58 -16.37 3.23
CA ALA A 153 8.20 -15.28 3.98
C ALA A 153 9.73 -15.38 3.94
N ALA A 154 10.29 -16.58 4.18
CA ALA A 154 11.73 -16.81 4.17
C ALA A 154 12.35 -16.51 2.79
N ARG A 155 11.71 -16.94 1.72
CA ARG A 155 12.14 -16.65 0.33
C ARG A 155 12.14 -15.15 0.05
N ILE A 156 11.06 -14.44 0.41
CA ILE A 156 10.94 -12.99 0.17
C ILE A 156 11.97 -12.20 1.00
N LYS A 157 12.15 -12.54 2.28
CA LYS A 157 13.16 -11.90 3.15
C LYS A 157 14.58 -12.09 2.62
N THR A 158 14.86 -13.24 2.00
CA THR A 158 16.17 -13.51 1.37
C THR A 158 16.37 -12.70 0.09
N LEU A 159 15.30 -12.53 -0.70
CA LEU A 159 15.33 -11.82 -1.97
C LEU A 159 15.42 -10.30 -1.80
N LEU A 160 14.69 -9.74 -0.83
CA LEU A 160 14.50 -8.29 -0.67
C LEU A 160 14.84 -7.86 0.77
N PRO A 161 16.10 -7.49 1.05
CA PRO A 161 16.54 -7.13 2.40
C PRO A 161 15.81 -5.93 3.02
N ALA A 162 15.25 -5.05 2.18
CA ALA A 162 14.53 -3.85 2.61
C ALA A 162 13.05 -4.10 2.97
N VAL A 163 12.54 -5.31 2.69
CA VAL A 163 11.13 -5.67 2.92
C VAL A 163 10.95 -6.26 4.31
N HIS A 164 9.96 -5.76 5.04
CA HIS A 164 9.45 -6.41 6.22
C HIS A 164 8.34 -7.39 5.84
N VAL A 165 8.36 -8.57 6.46
CA VAL A 165 7.29 -9.56 6.34
C VAL A 165 6.92 -10.03 7.73
N ARG A 166 5.65 -9.90 8.09
CA ARG A 166 5.14 -10.31 9.40
C ARG A 166 5.30 -11.82 9.60
N PRO A 167 5.60 -12.28 10.82
CA PRO A 167 5.65 -13.69 11.12
C PRO A 167 4.25 -14.32 11.12
N TYR A 168 4.19 -15.63 10.93
CA TYR A 168 2.96 -16.39 11.14
C TYR A 168 2.52 -16.35 12.60
N GLY A 169 1.23 -16.16 12.85
CA GLY A 169 0.64 -16.28 14.18
C GLY A 169 -0.67 -15.52 14.34
N HIS A 170 -1.20 -15.53 15.57
CA HIS A 170 -2.52 -14.98 15.91
C HIS A 170 -2.43 -13.72 16.80
N GLY A 171 -1.22 -13.32 17.17
CA GLY A 171 -0.95 -12.19 18.05
C GLY A 171 -0.85 -10.85 17.33
N PRO A 172 -0.72 -9.74 18.09
CA PRO A 172 -0.49 -8.42 17.52
C PRO A 172 0.78 -8.37 16.64
N GLY A 173 0.63 -7.98 15.37
CA GLY A 173 1.75 -7.90 14.43
C GLY A 173 2.05 -9.20 13.69
N GLU A 174 1.26 -10.25 13.90
CA GLU A 174 1.33 -11.54 13.20
C GLU A 174 0.19 -11.66 12.18
N THR A 175 0.28 -12.64 11.27
CA THR A 175 -0.78 -12.98 10.30
C THR A 175 -0.89 -14.51 10.13
N ASP A 176 -2.10 -15.05 9.97
CA ASP A 176 -2.35 -16.50 9.88
C ASP A 176 -3.10 -16.94 8.62
N ASP A 177 -3.71 -16.00 7.89
CA ASP A 177 -4.52 -16.23 6.68
C ASP A 177 -3.99 -15.49 5.43
N HIS A 178 -2.85 -14.82 5.56
CA HIS A 178 -2.15 -14.15 4.47
C HIS A 178 -0.71 -13.83 4.85
N LEU A 179 0.06 -13.36 3.87
CA LEU A 179 1.38 -12.80 4.06
C LEU A 179 1.33 -11.27 3.98
N HIS A 180 1.61 -10.58 5.09
CA HIS A 180 1.78 -9.13 5.08
C HIS A 180 3.21 -8.76 4.69
N ILE A 181 3.34 -7.95 3.64
CA ILE A 181 4.60 -7.43 3.12
C ILE A 181 4.56 -5.91 3.19
N ASP A 182 5.60 -5.27 3.73
CA ASP A 182 5.70 -3.82 3.73
C ASP A 182 7.13 -3.27 3.60
N LEU A 183 7.22 -2.00 3.18
CA LEU A 183 8.48 -1.24 3.08
C LEU A 183 8.66 -0.22 4.23
N GLY A 184 7.83 -0.31 5.27
CA GLY A 184 7.76 0.70 6.33
C GLY A 184 7.19 2.05 5.88
N TYR A 185 7.59 3.11 6.58
CA TYR A 185 7.01 4.45 6.48
C TYR A 185 7.70 5.31 5.39
N VAL A 186 7.64 4.84 4.13
CA VAL A 186 8.34 5.53 3.03
C VAL A 186 7.62 6.81 2.62
N GLU A 187 8.34 7.93 2.68
CA GLU A 187 7.88 9.22 2.17
C GLU A 187 8.52 9.51 0.81
N VAL A 188 7.70 9.85 -0.17
CA VAL A 188 8.14 10.22 -1.52
C VAL A 188 7.81 11.69 -1.76
N CYS A 189 8.84 12.49 -2.04
CA CYS A 189 8.67 13.84 -2.60
C CYS A 189 8.91 13.77 -4.12
N PRO A 190 7.86 13.95 -4.94
CA PRO A 190 8.02 13.96 -6.40
C PRO A 190 8.86 15.14 -6.88
N HIS A 191 9.54 14.98 -8.01
CA HIS A 191 10.23 16.10 -8.67
C HIS A 191 9.26 17.25 -8.98
N GLY A 192 9.74 18.49 -8.84
CA GLY A 192 8.92 19.69 -9.01
C GLY A 192 8.17 20.12 -7.75
N PHE A 193 8.23 19.34 -6.67
CA PHE A 193 7.72 19.72 -5.36
C PHE A 193 8.86 19.94 -4.35
N ALA A 194 8.60 20.77 -3.34
CA ALA A 194 9.52 20.96 -2.23
C ALA A 194 9.37 19.83 -1.20
N SER A 195 10.49 19.30 -0.72
CA SER A 195 10.52 18.29 0.35
C SER A 195 10.27 18.86 1.75
N GLY A 196 10.21 20.19 1.87
CA GLY A 196 9.99 20.89 3.14
C GLY A 196 8.66 20.49 3.79
N ALA A 197 8.66 20.36 5.11
CA ALA A 197 7.46 20.15 5.92
C ALA A 197 6.56 21.39 5.87
#